data_AF-A0A5E4M049-F1
#
_entry.id   AF-A0A5E4M049-F1
#
_cell.length_a   1.000
_cell.length_b   1.000
_cell.length_c   1.000
_cell.angle_alpha   90.00
_cell.angle_beta   90.00
_cell.angle_gamma   90.00
#
_symmetry.space_group_name_H-M   'P 1'
#
loop_
_entity.id
_entity.type
_entity.pdbx_description
1 polymer ?
#
loop_
_entity_poly.entity_id
_entity_poly.type
_entity_poly.pdbx_seq_one_letter_code
_entity_poly.pdbx_strand_id
1 'polypeptide(L)'
;MVRAKTICISHKEDADGIGSAALIRQAFGGETRLVDYPGLMSELEQLRNDESLKTVFICDLGLSKTNQDQFVDLLRDLKKKRISVFYIDHHDMEEGIRKKIHALKVKLIHTTDECTTVQVYKAFKSKLNDHSSFIAACAAVTDYMEDRPLGSKLLQRFDRQFILFEATSLTFTIVSHQKDSEYLLYLVEELSEL
;
A
#
# COMPACT_ATOMS: atom_id res chain seq x y z
N MET A 1 -10.65 -11.35 -25.23
CA MET A 1 -9.34 -11.18 -24.56
C MET A 1 -9.58 -11.13 -23.07
N VAL A 2 -8.94 -11.99 -22.28
CA VAL A 2 -8.96 -11.88 -20.82
C VAL A 2 -8.28 -10.55 -20.46
N ARG A 3 -9.00 -9.66 -19.77
CA ARG A 3 -8.49 -8.35 -19.35
C ARG A 3 -7.31 -8.59 -18.41
N ALA A 4 -6.18 -7.94 -18.65
CA ALA A 4 -5.01 -8.07 -17.78
C ALA A 4 -5.38 -7.66 -16.35
N LYS A 5 -5.23 -8.58 -15.39
CA LYS A 5 -5.63 -8.35 -14.00
C LYS A 5 -4.50 -7.67 -13.22
N THR A 6 -4.83 -6.52 -12.63
CA THR A 6 -4.00 -5.81 -11.64
C THR A 6 -4.64 -5.98 -10.28
N ILE A 7 -3.85 -6.34 -9.28
CA ILE A 7 -4.30 -6.48 -7.89
C ILE A 7 -3.43 -5.61 -6.98
N CYS A 8 -4.04 -4.90 -6.05
CA CYS A 8 -3.37 -4.25 -4.93
C CYS A 8 -3.71 -4.99 -3.65
N ILE A 9 -2.71 -5.62 -3.02
CA ILE A 9 -2.81 -6.14 -1.66
C ILE A 9 -2.28 -5.06 -0.72
N SER A 10 -3.07 -4.64 0.27
CA SER A 10 -2.62 -3.63 1.22
C SER A 10 -3.13 -3.86 2.63
N HIS A 11 -2.48 -3.22 3.61
CA HIS A 11 -2.90 -3.28 4.99
C HIS A 11 -4.30 -2.67 5.18
N LYS A 12 -5.07 -3.25 6.11
CA LYS A 12 -6.50 -2.92 6.27
C LYS A 12 -6.81 -2.10 7.52
N GLU A 13 -5.87 -1.99 8.45
CA GLU A 13 -6.18 -1.60 9.83
C GLU A 13 -5.99 -0.11 10.12
N ASP A 14 -5.31 0.61 9.23
CA ASP A 14 -4.99 2.03 9.39
C ASP A 14 -5.12 2.81 8.07
N ALA A 15 -4.93 4.14 8.17
CA ALA A 15 -5.02 5.03 7.02
C ALA A 15 -3.82 4.91 6.06
N ASP A 16 -2.71 4.31 6.46
CA ASP A 16 -1.55 4.15 5.56
C ASP A 16 -1.76 2.98 4.58
N GLY A 17 -2.26 1.85 5.07
CA GLY A 17 -2.73 0.76 4.24
C GLY A 17 -3.89 1.17 3.33
N ILE A 18 -4.96 1.74 3.91
CA ILE A 18 -6.14 2.15 3.14
C ILE A 18 -5.79 3.26 2.12
N GLY A 19 -4.99 4.25 2.53
CA GLY A 19 -4.55 5.34 1.67
C GLY A 19 -3.69 4.85 0.51
N SER A 20 -2.71 3.99 0.77
CA SER A 20 -1.86 3.44 -0.29
C SER A 20 -2.67 2.60 -1.29
N ALA A 21 -3.64 1.81 -0.83
CA ALA A 21 -4.56 1.08 -1.70
C ALA A 21 -5.39 2.01 -2.59
N ALA A 22 -5.95 3.08 -2.03
CA ALA A 22 -6.73 4.07 -2.77
C ALA A 22 -5.90 4.77 -3.86
N LEU A 23 -4.67 5.17 -3.54
CA LEU A 23 -3.78 5.81 -4.50
C LEU A 23 -3.33 4.84 -5.62
N ILE A 24 -3.06 3.57 -5.29
CA ILE A 24 -2.76 2.57 -6.33
C ILE A 24 -3.97 2.36 -7.24
N ARG A 25 -5.17 2.26 -6.68
CA ARG A 25 -6.41 2.15 -7.46
C ARG A 25 -6.62 3.35 -8.35
N GLN A 26 -6.42 4.57 -7.86
CA GLN A 26 -6.53 5.78 -8.69
C GLN A 26 -5.52 5.75 -9.86
N ALA A 27 -4.27 5.38 -9.60
CA ALA A 27 -3.20 5.42 -10.60
C ALA A 27 -3.25 4.28 -11.64
N PHE A 28 -3.80 3.11 -11.28
CA PHE A 28 -3.69 1.88 -12.06
C PHE A 28 -5.00 1.09 -12.24
N GLY A 29 -6.07 1.46 -11.53
CA GLY A 29 -7.29 0.67 -11.40
C GLY A 29 -7.02 -0.70 -10.78
N GLY A 30 -7.88 -1.66 -11.10
CA GLY A 30 -7.72 -3.05 -10.65
C GLY A 30 -8.46 -3.37 -9.36
N GLU A 31 -8.27 -4.61 -8.91
CA GLU A 31 -8.91 -5.16 -7.71
C GLU A 31 -8.07 -4.82 -6.47
N THR A 32 -8.71 -4.38 -5.40
CA THR A 32 -8.07 -4.19 -4.09
C THR A 32 -8.38 -5.38 -3.19
N ARG A 33 -7.37 -5.88 -2.47
CA ARG A 33 -7.50 -6.89 -1.43
C ARG A 33 -6.87 -6.36 -0.15
N LEU A 34 -7.68 -6.22 0.88
CA LEU A 34 -7.26 -5.68 2.17
C LEU A 34 -6.98 -6.81 3.14
N VAL A 35 -5.78 -6.82 3.73
CA VAL A 35 -5.32 -7.89 4.63
C VAL A 35 -4.67 -7.32 5.88
N ASP A 36 -4.61 -8.13 6.94
CA ASP A 36 -3.70 -7.90 8.05
C ASP A 36 -2.35 -8.60 7.77
N TYR A 37 -1.37 -8.39 8.65
CA TYR A 37 -0.05 -9.03 8.53
C TYR A 37 -0.11 -10.57 8.41
N PRO A 38 -0.91 -11.30 9.24
CA PRO A 38 -1.06 -12.75 9.07
C PRO A 38 -1.72 -13.16 7.74
N GLY A 39 -2.64 -12.34 7.23
CA GLY A 39 -3.40 -12.60 6.00
C GLY A 39 -2.57 -12.53 4.71
N LEU A 40 -1.46 -11.77 4.71
CA LEU A 40 -0.61 -11.56 3.52
C LEU A 40 -0.21 -12.85 2.81
N MET A 41 0.30 -13.83 3.57
CA MET A 41 0.86 -15.05 2.98
C MET A 41 -0.23 -15.92 2.34
N SER A 42 -1.39 -16.00 2.99
CA SER A 42 -2.57 -16.69 2.44
C SER A 42 -3.01 -16.05 1.14
N GLU A 43 -3.05 -14.72 1.11
CA GLU A 43 -3.46 -13.95 -0.06
C GLU A 43 -2.51 -14.15 -1.25
N LEU A 44 -1.19 -14.08 -1.01
CA LEU A 44 -0.19 -14.33 -2.05
C LEU A 44 -0.22 -15.77 -2.58
N GLU A 45 -0.50 -16.77 -1.74
CA GLU A 45 -0.67 -18.15 -2.19
C GLU A 45 -1.90 -18.31 -3.10
N GLN A 46 -2.99 -17.61 -2.83
CA GLN A 46 -4.16 -17.61 -3.74
C GLN A 46 -3.79 -17.02 -5.11
N LEU A 47 -3.02 -15.92 -5.12
CA LEU A 47 -2.55 -15.30 -6.36
C LEU A 47 -1.55 -16.16 -7.13
N ARG A 48 -0.85 -17.08 -6.45
CA ARG A 48 0.15 -17.94 -7.07
C ARG A 48 -0.38 -18.66 -8.30
N ASN A 49 -1.66 -19.05 -8.31
CA ASN A 49 -2.28 -19.82 -9.39
C ASN A 49 -3.20 -19.01 -10.32
N ASP A 50 -3.31 -17.69 -10.13
CA ASP A 50 -4.12 -16.83 -10.99
C ASP A 50 -3.41 -16.58 -12.33
N GLU A 51 -3.83 -17.28 -13.38
CA GLU A 51 -3.26 -17.15 -14.73
C GLU A 51 -3.58 -15.79 -15.41
N SER A 52 -4.60 -15.08 -14.92
CA SER A 52 -5.00 -13.77 -15.43
C SER A 52 -4.20 -12.61 -14.83
N LEU A 53 -3.50 -12.86 -13.71
CA LEU A 53 -2.69 -11.88 -13.00
C LEU A 53 -1.51 -11.40 -13.86
N LYS A 54 -1.38 -10.07 -13.99
CA LYS A 54 -0.27 -9.42 -14.70
C LYS A 54 0.53 -8.47 -13.83
N THR A 55 -0.14 -7.81 -12.88
CA THR A 55 0.51 -6.89 -11.96
C THR A 55 -0.02 -7.09 -10.55
N VAL A 56 0.88 -7.14 -9.58
CA VAL A 56 0.54 -7.09 -8.15
C VAL A 56 1.31 -5.95 -7.48
N PHE A 57 0.59 -5.16 -6.70
CA PHE A 57 1.13 -4.21 -5.74
C PHE A 57 0.93 -4.80 -4.34
N ILE A 58 1.95 -4.70 -3.49
CA ILE A 58 1.90 -5.10 -2.09
C ILE A 58 2.30 -3.86 -1.31
N CYS A 59 1.39 -3.32 -0.49
CA CYS A 59 1.56 -2.03 0.16
C CYS A 59 1.37 -2.15 1.68
N ASP A 60 2.30 -1.57 2.45
CA ASP A 60 2.20 -1.40 3.90
C ASP A 60 2.16 -2.71 4.71
N LEU A 61 2.89 -3.72 4.23
CA LEU A 61 2.83 -5.06 4.75
C LEU A 61 4.23 -5.55 5.11
N GLY A 62 4.72 -5.02 6.24
CA GLY A 62 5.99 -5.38 6.86
C GLY A 62 6.21 -6.87 7.03
N LEU A 63 7.47 -7.28 6.95
CA LEU A 63 7.90 -8.68 7.11
C LEU A 63 8.46 -8.94 8.49
N SER A 64 8.22 -10.14 8.99
CA SER A 64 8.85 -10.65 10.20
C SER A 64 9.89 -11.71 9.84
N LYS A 65 10.77 -12.04 10.80
CA LYS A 65 11.74 -13.12 10.62
C LYS A 65 11.10 -14.48 10.32
N THR A 66 9.83 -14.68 10.70
CA THR A 66 9.13 -15.95 10.50
C THR A 66 8.51 -16.07 9.10
N ASN A 67 8.21 -14.96 8.42
CA ASN A 67 7.55 -14.99 7.10
C ASN A 67 8.44 -14.51 5.93
N GLN A 68 9.54 -13.80 6.19
CA GLN A 68 10.33 -13.12 5.16
C GLN A 68 10.88 -14.03 4.06
N ASP A 69 11.33 -15.25 4.40
CA ASP A 69 11.85 -16.19 3.40
C ASP A 69 10.73 -16.79 2.53
N GLN A 70 9.61 -17.15 3.14
CA GLN A 70 8.44 -17.64 2.41
C GLN A 70 7.89 -16.54 1.48
N PHE A 71 7.88 -15.28 1.93
CA PHE A 71 7.47 -14.14 1.10
C PHE A 71 8.35 -14.01 -0.15
N VAL A 72 9.68 -14.08 0.02
CA VAL A 72 10.63 -14.06 -1.12
C VAL A 72 10.36 -15.21 -2.10
N ASP A 73 10.04 -16.40 -1.61
CA ASP A 73 9.73 -17.55 -2.46
C ASP A 73 8.43 -17.38 -3.26
N LEU A 74 7.39 -16.79 -2.65
CA LEU A 74 6.17 -16.43 -3.38
C LEU A 74 6.44 -15.37 -4.45
N LEU A 75 7.21 -14.32 -4.13
CA LEU A 75 7.59 -13.33 -5.12
C LEU A 75 8.35 -13.98 -6.28
N ARG A 76 9.26 -14.92 -6.00
CA ARG A 76 10.02 -15.66 -7.02
C ARG A 76 9.09 -16.40 -7.97
N ASP A 77 8.08 -17.08 -7.44
CA ASP A 77 7.11 -17.81 -8.25
C ASP A 77 6.23 -16.88 -9.12
N LEU A 78 5.77 -15.76 -8.57
CA LEU A 78 5.07 -14.73 -9.34
C LEU A 78 5.96 -14.18 -10.48
N LYS A 79 7.24 -13.91 -10.18
CA LYS A 79 8.21 -13.44 -11.18
C LYS A 79 8.49 -14.47 -12.28
N LYS A 80 8.58 -15.77 -11.96
CA LYS A 80 8.71 -16.84 -12.98
C LYS A 80 7.53 -16.85 -13.96
N LYS A 81 6.32 -16.52 -13.48
CA LYS A 81 5.10 -16.36 -14.29
C LYS A 81 5.03 -15.03 -15.06
N ARG A 82 6.11 -14.24 -15.04
CA ARG A 82 6.23 -12.92 -15.70
C ARG A 82 5.24 -11.89 -15.16
N ILE A 83 4.84 -12.02 -13.90
CA ILE A 83 4.02 -11.01 -13.21
C ILE A 83 4.92 -9.82 -12.83
N SER A 84 4.40 -8.61 -13.02
CA SER A 84 5.01 -7.38 -12.52
C SER A 84 4.68 -7.24 -11.03
N VAL A 85 5.70 -7.24 -10.19
CA VAL A 85 5.53 -7.17 -8.73
C VAL A 85 6.12 -5.85 -8.26
N PHE A 86 5.31 -5.08 -7.54
CA PHE A 86 5.72 -3.89 -6.78
C PHE A 86 5.53 -4.20 -5.30
N TYR A 87 6.54 -3.90 -4.49
CA TYR A 87 6.45 -3.97 -3.05
C TYR A 87 6.82 -2.60 -2.49
N ILE A 88 5.89 -1.97 -1.79
CA ILE A 88 5.97 -0.59 -1.33
C ILE A 88 5.71 -0.60 0.17
N ASP A 89 6.69 -0.21 0.96
CA ASP A 89 6.62 -0.40 2.41
C ASP A 89 7.59 0.54 3.13
N HIS A 90 7.32 0.81 4.40
CA HIS A 90 8.14 1.66 5.27
C HIS A 90 8.75 0.93 6.46
N HIS A 91 8.25 -0.26 6.81
CA HIS A 91 8.73 -1.07 7.93
C HIS A 91 10.20 -1.48 7.81
N ASP A 92 10.87 -1.71 8.94
CA ASP A 92 12.26 -2.21 8.92
C ASP A 92 12.39 -3.53 8.13
N MET A 93 13.43 -3.61 7.31
CA MET A 93 13.68 -4.77 6.46
C MET A 93 15.15 -5.17 6.52
N GLU A 94 15.40 -6.45 6.78
CA GLU A 94 16.77 -6.99 6.80
C GLU A 94 17.44 -6.82 5.44
N GLU A 95 18.68 -6.32 5.43
CA GLU A 95 19.43 -6.07 4.20
C GLU A 95 19.59 -7.34 3.33
N GLY A 96 19.68 -8.51 3.96
CA GLY A 96 19.69 -9.80 3.25
C GLY A 96 18.40 -10.06 2.47
N ILE A 97 17.25 -9.72 3.03
CA ILE A 97 15.94 -9.86 2.37
C ILE A 97 15.78 -8.82 1.27
N ARG A 98 16.16 -7.56 1.51
CA ARG A 98 16.18 -6.50 0.49
C ARG A 98 16.96 -6.95 -0.75
N LYS A 99 18.15 -7.51 -0.57
CA LYS A 99 18.98 -8.05 -1.66
C LYS A 99 18.31 -9.20 -2.40
N LYS A 100 17.68 -10.15 -1.70
CA LYS A 100 16.92 -11.24 -2.30
C LYS A 100 15.76 -10.71 -3.17
N ILE A 101 14.96 -9.77 -2.65
CA ILE A 101 13.84 -9.15 -3.38
C ILE A 101 14.34 -8.43 -4.64
N HIS A 102 15.42 -7.65 -4.52
CA HIS A 102 16.02 -6.94 -5.66
C HIS A 102 16.52 -7.92 -6.74
N ALA A 103 17.16 -9.04 -6.36
CA ALA A 103 17.63 -10.05 -7.30
C ALA A 103 16.50 -10.69 -8.12
N LEU A 104 15.27 -10.70 -7.61
CA LEU A 104 14.07 -11.19 -8.31
C LEU A 104 13.51 -10.18 -9.32
N LYS A 105 14.09 -8.98 -9.45
CA LYS A 105 13.57 -7.88 -10.27
C LYS A 105 12.14 -7.48 -9.85
N VAL A 106 11.87 -7.54 -8.54
CA VAL A 106 10.72 -6.90 -7.91
C VAL A 106 11.00 -5.40 -7.84
N LYS A 107 9.98 -4.57 -8.11
CA LYS A 107 10.09 -3.11 -7.97
C LYS A 107 9.86 -2.76 -6.50
N LEU A 108 10.94 -2.75 -5.73
CA LEU A 108 10.91 -2.37 -4.33
C LEU A 108 11.01 -0.84 -4.19
N ILE A 109 10.00 -0.23 -3.58
CA ILE A 109 9.99 1.18 -3.15
C ILE A 109 9.95 1.14 -1.63
N HIS A 110 11.04 1.53 -0.99
CA HIS A 110 11.16 1.36 0.44
C HIS A 110 12.05 2.43 1.06
N THR A 111 11.52 3.09 2.10
CA THR A 111 12.25 3.93 3.03
C THR A 111 11.53 3.95 4.38
N THR A 112 12.29 3.99 5.48
CA THR A 112 11.76 4.20 6.83
C THR A 112 11.53 5.69 7.14
N ASP A 113 11.88 6.58 6.21
CA ASP A 113 11.74 8.03 6.39
C ASP A 113 10.35 8.53 5.98
N GLU A 114 9.46 7.70 5.41
CA GLU A 114 8.11 8.12 5.02
C GLU A 114 7.15 6.93 5.08
N CYS A 115 5.90 7.17 5.45
CA CYS A 115 4.86 6.15 5.41
C CYS A 115 4.57 5.67 3.97
N THR A 116 3.97 4.50 3.84
CA THR A 116 3.73 3.81 2.56
C THR A 116 2.93 4.67 1.58
N THR A 117 1.85 5.31 2.03
CA THR A 117 0.99 6.18 1.19
C THR A 117 1.77 7.35 0.62
N VAL A 118 2.65 7.97 1.42
CA VAL A 118 3.52 9.06 0.93
C VAL A 118 4.51 8.53 -0.11
N GLN A 119 5.05 7.32 0.08
CA GLN A 119 5.90 6.67 -0.93
C GLN A 119 5.13 6.39 -2.23
N VAL A 120 3.90 5.89 -2.15
CA VAL A 120 3.00 5.68 -3.30
C VAL A 120 2.70 7.00 -4.01
N TYR A 121 2.31 8.04 -3.27
CA TYR A 121 2.03 9.36 -3.80
C TYR A 121 3.23 9.92 -4.55
N LYS A 122 4.43 9.87 -3.96
CA LYS A 122 5.66 10.36 -4.61
C LYS A 122 5.99 9.55 -5.87
N ALA A 123 5.91 8.22 -5.80
CA ALA A 123 6.29 7.35 -6.90
C ALA A 123 5.36 7.50 -8.12
N PHE A 124 4.07 7.76 -7.89
CA PHE A 124 3.06 7.74 -8.94
C PHE A 124 2.34 9.08 -9.13
N LYS A 125 2.86 10.18 -8.58
CA LYS A 125 2.27 11.52 -8.63
C LYS A 125 1.72 11.93 -10.00
N SER A 126 2.40 11.58 -11.09
CA SER A 126 1.97 11.90 -12.48
C SER A 126 0.68 11.20 -12.93
N LYS A 127 0.21 10.20 -12.18
CA LYS A 127 -1.01 9.41 -12.42
C LYS A 127 -2.11 9.71 -11.40
N LEU A 128 -1.82 10.60 -10.46
CA LEU A 128 -2.69 10.94 -9.34
C LEU A 128 -3.26 12.35 -9.55
N ASN A 129 -4.43 12.59 -8.98
CA ASN A 129 -5.04 13.92 -8.95
C ASN A 129 -4.53 14.76 -7.77
N ASP A 130 -4.99 16.00 -7.68
CA ASP A 130 -4.53 16.92 -6.62
C ASP A 130 -4.97 16.48 -5.22
N HIS A 131 -6.14 15.84 -5.08
CA HIS A 131 -6.68 15.33 -3.82
C HIS A 131 -5.86 14.19 -3.23
N SER A 132 -5.13 13.43 -4.04
CA SER A 132 -4.21 12.40 -3.55
C SER A 132 -3.17 12.90 -2.54
N SER A 133 -2.80 14.18 -2.64
CA SER A 133 -1.86 14.78 -1.69
C SER A 133 -2.45 14.97 -0.29
N PHE A 134 -3.77 15.11 -0.19
CA PHE A 134 -4.51 15.17 1.07
C PHE A 134 -4.54 13.80 1.74
N ILE A 135 -4.84 12.74 0.98
CA ILE A 135 -4.81 11.35 1.47
C ILE A 135 -3.43 11.00 2.00
N ALA A 136 -2.37 11.34 1.25
CA ALA A 136 -0.99 11.11 1.68
C ALA A 136 -0.61 11.92 2.93
N ALA A 137 -1.12 13.14 3.08
CA ALA A 137 -0.90 13.94 4.27
C ALA A 137 -1.63 13.37 5.50
N CYS A 138 -2.87 12.91 5.34
CA CYS A 138 -3.62 12.24 6.41
C CYS A 138 -2.90 10.97 6.87
N ALA A 139 -2.45 10.13 5.93
CA ALA A 139 -1.67 8.92 6.25
C ALA A 139 -0.38 9.26 7.01
N ALA A 140 0.35 10.30 6.58
CA ALA A 140 1.55 10.75 7.30
C ALA A 140 1.26 11.16 8.74
N VAL A 141 0.16 11.87 8.99
CA VAL A 141 -0.27 12.25 10.36
C VAL A 141 -0.58 11.03 11.20
N THR A 142 -1.35 10.07 10.67
CA THR A 142 -1.83 8.91 11.44
C THR A 142 -0.72 7.92 11.74
N ASP A 143 0.31 7.91 10.90
CA ASP A 143 1.50 7.08 11.05
C ASP A 143 2.64 7.79 11.81
N TYR A 144 2.36 8.98 12.38
CA TYR A 144 3.32 9.82 13.11
C TYR A 144 4.58 10.16 12.30
N MET A 145 4.38 10.37 10.99
CA MET A 145 5.40 10.67 10.00
C MET A 145 5.18 12.03 9.33
N GLU A 146 4.34 12.90 9.90
CA GLU A 146 4.07 14.23 9.36
C GLU A 146 5.24 15.22 9.54
N ASP A 147 6.24 14.88 10.35
CA ASP A 147 7.49 15.65 10.50
C ASP A 147 8.60 15.21 9.53
N ARG A 148 8.35 14.14 8.76
CA ARG A 148 9.30 13.58 7.79
C ARG A 148 9.49 14.45 6.54
N PRO A 149 10.56 14.26 5.75
CA PRO A 149 10.92 15.17 4.66
C PRO A 149 9.83 15.50 3.62
N LEU A 150 8.94 14.55 3.31
CA LEU A 150 7.81 14.72 2.39
C LEU A 150 6.50 14.86 3.16
N GLY A 151 6.29 14.09 4.23
CA GLY A 151 5.15 14.26 5.14
C GLY A 151 4.96 15.72 5.56
N SER A 152 6.04 16.38 6.00
CA SER A 152 6.00 17.80 6.41
C SER A 152 5.66 18.76 5.26
N LYS A 153 6.13 18.49 4.04
CA LYS A 153 5.82 19.28 2.85
C LYS A 153 4.37 19.10 2.41
N LEU A 154 3.83 17.90 2.58
CA LEU A 154 2.43 17.60 2.29
C LEU A 154 1.52 18.29 3.30
N LEU A 155 1.84 18.19 4.60
CA LEU A 155 1.10 18.84 5.68
C LEU A 155 0.99 20.36 5.48
N GLN A 156 2.07 21.03 5.05
CA GLN A 156 2.12 22.48 4.80
C GLN A 156 1.18 22.96 3.69
N ARG A 157 0.60 22.06 2.89
CA ARG A 157 -0.36 22.42 1.84
C ARG A 157 -1.77 22.66 2.37
N PHE A 158 -2.04 22.27 3.62
CA PHE A 158 -3.36 22.28 4.22
C PHE A 158 -3.34 23.09 5.51
N ASP A 159 -4.51 23.56 5.93
CA ASP A 159 -4.66 24.06 7.28
C ASP A 159 -4.36 22.93 8.28
N ARG A 160 -3.52 23.22 9.28
CA ARG A 160 -3.04 22.19 10.21
C ARG A 160 -4.17 21.62 11.08
N GLN A 161 -5.14 22.44 11.49
CA GLN A 161 -6.24 21.94 12.32
C GLN A 161 -7.17 21.08 11.48
N PHE A 162 -7.42 21.49 10.23
CA PHE A 162 -8.23 20.74 9.28
C PHE A 162 -7.63 19.35 9.01
N ILE A 163 -6.36 19.25 8.62
CA ILE A 163 -5.76 17.96 8.30
C ILE A 163 -5.71 17.02 9.52
N LEU A 164 -5.42 17.54 10.71
CA LEU A 164 -5.43 16.71 11.92
C LEU A 164 -6.83 16.18 12.25
N PHE A 165 -7.86 17.00 12.07
CA PHE A 165 -9.25 16.57 12.25
C PHE A 165 -9.62 15.48 11.26
N GLU A 166 -9.34 15.68 9.98
CA GLU A 166 -9.70 14.74 8.92
C GLU A 166 -8.91 13.43 9.01
N ALA A 167 -7.61 13.50 9.30
CA ALA A 167 -6.77 12.33 9.58
C ALA A 167 -7.32 11.51 10.77
N THR A 168 -7.74 12.19 11.84
CA THR A 168 -8.35 11.53 13.01
C THR A 168 -9.71 10.90 12.67
N SER A 169 -10.56 11.61 11.92
CA SER A 169 -11.84 11.10 11.44
C SER A 169 -11.68 9.87 10.54
N LEU A 170 -10.69 9.88 9.65
CA LEU A 170 -10.37 8.75 8.78
C LEU A 170 -9.93 7.52 9.60
N THR A 171 -9.00 7.71 10.55
CA THR A 171 -8.57 6.63 11.45
C THR A 171 -9.72 6.06 12.27
N PHE A 172 -10.55 6.93 12.86
CA PHE A 172 -11.71 6.47 13.64
C PHE A 172 -12.68 5.66 12.79
N THR A 173 -12.92 6.11 11.56
CA THR A 173 -13.74 5.41 10.57
C THR A 173 -13.18 4.02 10.26
N ILE A 174 -11.88 3.91 9.98
CA ILE A 174 -11.21 2.64 9.67
C ILE A 174 -11.25 1.68 10.87
N VAL A 175 -10.82 2.16 12.05
CA VAL A 175 -10.77 1.34 13.28
C VAL A 175 -12.15 0.80 13.65
N SER A 176 -13.20 1.60 13.48
CA SER A 176 -14.58 1.19 13.77
C SER A 176 -15.12 0.12 12.82
N HIS A 177 -14.48 -0.09 11.66
CA HIS A 177 -14.92 -1.00 10.60
C HIS A 177 -13.88 -2.08 10.26
N GLN A 178 -12.88 -2.34 11.11
CA GLN A 178 -11.84 -3.36 10.83
C GLN A 178 -12.38 -4.78 10.57
N LYS A 179 -13.60 -5.09 11.02
CA LYS A 179 -14.28 -6.37 10.80
C LYS A 179 -15.29 -6.33 9.65
N ASP A 180 -15.47 -5.18 9.01
CA ASP A 180 -16.37 -4.95 7.90
C ASP A 180 -15.55 -4.72 6.62
N SER A 181 -15.16 -5.82 5.99
CA SER A 181 -14.31 -5.76 4.78
C SER A 181 -15.02 -5.09 3.60
N GLU A 182 -16.35 -5.15 3.52
CA GLU A 182 -17.11 -4.47 2.47
C GLU A 182 -17.02 -2.95 2.64
N TYR A 183 -17.18 -2.46 3.88
CA TYR A 183 -17.03 -1.04 4.18
C TYR A 183 -15.61 -0.53 3.92
N LEU A 184 -14.58 -1.27 4.30
CA LEU A 184 -13.20 -0.86 4.05
C LEU A 184 -12.88 -0.79 2.55
N LEU A 185 -13.39 -1.73 1.75
CA LEU A 185 -13.25 -1.69 0.30
C LEU A 185 -14.03 -0.51 -0.31
N TYR A 186 -15.26 -0.26 0.16
CA TYR A 186 -16.02 0.94 -0.20
C TYR A 186 -15.23 2.22 0.09
N LEU A 187 -14.62 2.33 1.27
CA LEU A 187 -13.80 3.48 1.65
C LEU A 187 -12.59 3.66 0.70
N VAL A 188 -11.93 2.57 0.30
CA VAL A 188 -10.85 2.64 -0.70
C VAL A 188 -11.37 3.17 -2.05
N GLU A 189 -12.56 2.76 -2.47
CA GLU A 189 -13.17 3.22 -3.71
C GLU A 189 -13.47 4.72 -3.66
N GLU A 190 -14.14 5.19 -2.62
CA GLU A 190 -14.43 6.62 -2.40
C GLU A 190 -13.16 7.48 -2.36
N LEU A 191 -12.14 7.03 -1.61
CA LEU A 191 -10.85 7.73 -1.54
C LEU A 191 -10.12 7.75 -2.88
N SER A 192 -10.34 6.76 -3.75
CA SER A 192 -9.70 6.72 -5.08
C SER A 192 -10.35 7.68 -6.09
N GLU A 193 -11.60 8.08 -5.85
CA GLU A 193 -12.39 8.94 -6.74
C GLU A 193 -12.44 10.42 -6.30
N LEU A 194 -11.95 10.70 -5.08
CA LEU A 194 -11.85 12.01 -4.44
C LEU A 194 -11.14 13.07 -5.30
#